data_AF-A0A8S1JF20-F1
#
_entry.id   AF-A0A8S1JF20-F1
#
_cell.length_a   1.000
_cell.length_b   1.000
_cell.length_c   1.000
_cell.angle_alpha   90.00
_cell.angle_beta   90.00
_cell.angle_gamma   90.00
#
_symmetry.space_group_name_H-M   'P 1'
#
loop_
_entity.id
_entity.type
_entity.pdbx_description
1 polymer ?
#
loop_
_entity_poly.entity_id
_entity_poly.type
_entity_poly.pdbx_seq_one_letter_code
_entity_poly.pdbx_strand_id
1 'polypeptide(L)'
;MGGAVSMWEQSAFRAMNVSMKSNKAGAGGAVYADDSLLDLLASTIKDNSASGGGGGLHIRLSADNAFKSNIAGLLNQCTLKKNDAKVGGGLYFFEQQPSSGTTQRLPSRAPSHRIALVQSEFVNNSAAQTGGALFTNSPRHVDVHCESTQTLQYLQSVASEHEHGAIVASESNGMKRSNPCADTWVRNTAGAIAEGGAAATPAVAARICGVESGSCIAEGSGSDKFLLRNHTSGQDLEPFAVELLDAFGNPAIAQRDMRILVLADSEEVSLSGQLVANAGVRTDFTDVRLRSRVDTVYDVLLRFDPDDLPPLVFRVQVRECLPGEVADAQGTLCSPCTHGTYSFSPAQWCSICPADAQCTAATVTPNDGYWHSTSKSRQIHPCIWPKACKFAGRDGVLVDQAREAHLEGRRLDAEEYRQCSQGHAGVLCAECERSRGKTGSGECVDCGGWAKSITLAFFTAAWFVLLVYMVFTNAMPVSKPSSPESVPTVRATDNPSYMASHTLEFLEAARGSSPRSPTPVSRASKQRYPSRCAVLRAPSAGAGSQFSIRHLDDPSTESRCYTTDVLK
;
A
#
# COMPACT_ATOMS: atom_id res chain seq x y z
N MET A 1 -38.34 -23.13 -18.32
CA MET A 1 -38.55 -24.59 -18.26
C MET A 1 -37.18 -25.23 -18.28
N GLY A 2 -36.95 -26.17 -17.36
CA GLY A 2 -35.60 -26.64 -17.01
C GLY A 2 -35.08 -27.77 -17.88
N GLY A 3 -33.76 -27.98 -17.85
CA GLY A 3 -33.10 -28.91 -18.78
C GLY A 3 -33.08 -30.37 -18.33
N ALA A 4 -32.99 -30.64 -17.02
CA ALA A 4 -33.03 -31.99 -16.45
C ALA A 4 -34.31 -32.25 -15.63
N VAL A 5 -34.73 -31.27 -14.83
CA VAL A 5 -35.94 -31.33 -13.99
C VAL A 5 -36.74 -30.06 -14.17
N SER A 6 -38.06 -30.18 -14.37
CA SER A 6 -38.99 -29.06 -14.37
C SER A 6 -40.16 -29.38 -13.44
N MET A 7 -40.37 -28.52 -12.44
CA MET A 7 -41.46 -28.59 -11.47
C MET A 7 -42.38 -27.38 -11.61
N TRP A 8 -43.66 -27.62 -11.34
CA TRP A 8 -44.75 -26.63 -11.42
C TRP A 8 -45.76 -26.92 -10.31
N GLU A 9 -46.57 -25.92 -9.97
CA GLU A 9 -47.84 -26.08 -9.25
C GLU A 9 -47.74 -26.97 -8.00
N GLN A 10 -46.98 -26.52 -6.99
CA GLN A 10 -46.90 -27.18 -5.68
C GLN A 10 -46.27 -28.58 -5.72
N SER A 11 -45.44 -28.85 -6.74
CA SER A 11 -44.61 -30.06 -6.81
C SER A 11 -43.50 -30.07 -5.74
N ALA A 12 -42.97 -31.25 -5.45
CA ALA A 12 -41.78 -31.42 -4.61
C ALA A 12 -40.77 -32.37 -5.27
N PHE A 13 -39.51 -31.98 -5.32
CA PHE A 13 -38.40 -32.82 -5.80
C PHE A 13 -37.31 -32.89 -4.74
N ARG A 14 -36.96 -34.12 -4.36
CA ARG A 14 -35.88 -34.44 -3.45
C ARG A 14 -34.83 -35.28 -4.17
N ALA A 15 -33.57 -34.87 -4.10
CA ALA A 15 -32.46 -35.67 -4.62
C ALA A 15 -31.22 -35.63 -3.72
N MET A 16 -30.56 -36.78 -3.63
CA MET A 16 -29.38 -37.00 -2.82
C MET A 16 -28.27 -37.59 -3.69
N ASN A 17 -27.04 -37.10 -3.58
CA ASN A 17 -25.87 -37.60 -4.31
C ASN A 17 -26.04 -37.62 -5.85
N VAL A 18 -26.82 -36.69 -6.44
CA VAL A 18 -27.05 -36.64 -7.89
C VAL A 18 -26.09 -35.69 -8.61
N SER A 19 -25.84 -35.95 -9.89
CA SER A 19 -25.08 -35.06 -10.76
C SER A 19 -25.91 -34.62 -11.96
N MET A 20 -26.18 -33.32 -12.06
CA MET A 20 -26.89 -32.70 -13.17
C MET A 20 -25.91 -31.83 -13.97
N LYS A 21 -25.56 -32.27 -15.19
CA LYS A 21 -24.49 -31.66 -15.96
C LYS A 21 -24.81 -31.44 -17.43
N SER A 22 -24.22 -30.40 -18.02
CA SER A 22 -24.27 -30.10 -19.46
C SER A 22 -25.69 -29.88 -20.02
N ASN A 23 -26.67 -29.56 -19.18
CA ASN A 23 -28.05 -29.32 -19.60
C ASN A 23 -28.21 -27.88 -20.15
N LYS A 24 -29.18 -27.69 -21.05
CA LYS A 24 -29.50 -26.39 -21.65
C LYS A 24 -31.00 -26.15 -21.59
N ALA A 25 -31.40 -24.95 -21.19
CA ALA A 25 -32.81 -24.64 -20.96
C ALA A 25 -33.17 -23.17 -21.22
N GLY A 26 -34.47 -22.86 -21.24
CA GLY A 26 -34.92 -21.47 -21.29
C GLY A 26 -34.70 -20.72 -19.96
N ALA A 27 -34.89 -21.44 -18.86
CA ALA A 27 -34.66 -21.00 -17.49
C ALA A 27 -34.49 -22.25 -16.61
N GLY A 28 -33.58 -22.25 -15.65
CA GLY A 28 -33.26 -23.41 -14.81
C GLY A 28 -32.47 -24.47 -15.57
N GLY A 29 -31.24 -24.16 -15.97
CA GLY A 29 -30.44 -24.97 -16.89
C GLY A 29 -30.38 -26.45 -16.51
N ALA A 30 -30.20 -26.78 -15.22
CA ALA A 30 -30.48 -28.11 -14.68
C ALA A 30 -31.92 -28.23 -14.13
N VAL A 31 -32.29 -27.40 -13.15
CA VAL A 31 -33.60 -27.49 -12.47
C VAL A 31 -34.39 -26.19 -12.61
N TYR A 32 -35.64 -26.31 -13.02
CA TYR A 32 -36.64 -25.24 -12.94
C TYR A 32 -37.72 -25.63 -11.93
N ALA A 33 -38.01 -24.73 -10.99
CA ALA A 33 -39.04 -24.86 -9.98
C ALA A 33 -39.91 -23.59 -10.01
N ASP A 34 -41.19 -23.74 -10.35
CA ASP A 34 -42.23 -22.71 -10.16
C ASP A 34 -43.17 -23.17 -9.06
N ASP A 35 -43.32 -22.36 -8.01
CA ASP A 35 -44.21 -22.63 -6.87
C ASP A 35 -44.04 -24.04 -6.28
N SER A 36 -42.80 -24.52 -6.20
CA SER A 36 -42.45 -25.91 -5.91
C SER A 36 -41.29 -26.03 -4.92
N LEU A 37 -41.28 -27.11 -4.14
CA LEU A 37 -40.22 -27.43 -3.17
C LEU A 37 -39.04 -28.16 -3.82
N LEU A 38 -37.83 -27.64 -3.63
CA LEU A 38 -36.57 -28.28 -4.05
C LEU A 38 -35.70 -28.64 -2.84
N ASP A 39 -35.42 -29.93 -2.61
CA ASP A 39 -34.43 -30.42 -1.63
C ASP A 39 -33.29 -31.15 -2.35
N LEU A 40 -32.09 -30.57 -2.31
CA LEU A 40 -30.86 -31.12 -2.88
C LEU A 40 -29.82 -31.32 -1.78
N LEU A 41 -29.34 -32.56 -1.65
CA LEU A 41 -28.32 -32.95 -0.68
C LEU A 41 -27.11 -33.57 -1.38
N ALA A 42 -25.90 -33.13 -1.02
CA ALA A 42 -24.62 -33.67 -1.49
C ALA A 42 -24.53 -33.80 -3.03
N SER A 43 -25.12 -32.84 -3.76
CA SER A 43 -25.37 -32.95 -5.20
C SER A 43 -24.54 -31.95 -6.03
N THR A 44 -24.20 -32.33 -7.26
CA THR A 44 -23.35 -31.53 -8.16
C THR A 44 -24.13 -31.01 -9.36
N ILE A 45 -24.18 -29.69 -9.52
CA ILE A 45 -24.87 -29.00 -10.62
C ILE A 45 -23.82 -28.24 -11.43
N LYS A 46 -23.43 -28.78 -12.60
CA LYS A 46 -22.20 -28.34 -13.28
C LYS A 46 -22.29 -28.19 -14.80
N ASP A 47 -21.66 -27.14 -15.35
CA ASP A 47 -21.61 -26.83 -16.79
C ASP A 47 -23.01 -26.72 -17.46
N ASN A 48 -24.06 -26.34 -16.72
CA ASN A 48 -25.40 -26.15 -17.26
C ASN A 48 -25.60 -24.70 -17.78
N SER A 49 -26.54 -24.47 -18.68
CA SER A 49 -26.80 -23.13 -19.24
C SER A 49 -28.29 -22.80 -19.40
N ALA A 50 -28.64 -21.52 -19.22
CA ALA A 50 -30.00 -21.01 -19.43
C ALA A 50 -30.02 -19.68 -20.21
N SER A 51 -30.94 -19.51 -21.17
CA SER A 51 -31.07 -18.23 -21.90
C SER A 51 -31.71 -17.11 -21.08
N GLY A 52 -32.38 -17.45 -19.97
CA GLY A 52 -33.03 -16.56 -19.03
C GLY A 52 -32.39 -16.64 -17.64
N GLY A 53 -33.21 -16.89 -16.61
CA GLY A 53 -32.76 -17.03 -15.23
C GLY A 53 -32.27 -18.45 -14.89
N GLY A 54 -31.26 -18.55 -14.03
CA GLY A 54 -30.90 -19.78 -13.32
C GLY A 54 -30.10 -20.76 -14.18
N GLY A 55 -28.79 -20.57 -14.28
CA GLY A 55 -27.94 -21.40 -15.14
C GLY A 55 -27.81 -22.82 -14.61
N GLY A 56 -27.68 -22.97 -13.29
CA GLY A 56 -27.87 -24.24 -12.59
C GLY A 56 -29.34 -24.42 -12.21
N LEU A 57 -29.81 -23.59 -11.29
CA LEU A 57 -31.14 -23.71 -10.67
C LEU A 57 -31.95 -22.43 -10.86
N HIS A 58 -33.25 -22.57 -11.12
CA HIS A 58 -34.22 -21.47 -11.12
C HIS A 58 -35.38 -21.82 -10.19
N ILE A 59 -35.54 -21.06 -9.11
CA ILE A 59 -36.65 -21.17 -8.16
C ILE A 59 -37.46 -19.87 -8.26
N ARG A 60 -38.73 -19.97 -8.65
CA ARG A 60 -39.69 -18.88 -8.64
C ARG A 60 -40.85 -19.23 -7.74
N LEU A 61 -41.34 -18.21 -7.03
CA LEU A 61 -42.49 -18.29 -6.15
C LEU A 61 -43.47 -17.16 -6.44
N SER A 62 -44.76 -17.45 -6.28
CA SER A 62 -45.89 -16.54 -6.37
C SER A 62 -46.48 -16.31 -4.99
N ALA A 63 -46.68 -15.05 -4.60
CA ALA A 63 -47.35 -14.70 -3.35
C ALA A 63 -48.75 -15.32 -3.20
N ASP A 64 -49.42 -15.65 -4.31
CA ASP A 64 -50.76 -16.25 -4.30
C ASP A 64 -50.74 -17.76 -4.01
N ASN A 65 -49.59 -18.44 -4.19
CA ASN A 65 -49.47 -19.87 -3.97
C ASN A 65 -49.10 -20.18 -2.52
N ALA A 66 -50.14 -20.46 -1.73
CA ALA A 66 -50.06 -20.81 -0.31
C ALA A 66 -49.46 -22.21 -0.06
N PHE A 67 -48.26 -22.48 -0.59
CA PHE A 67 -47.48 -23.66 -0.24
C PHE A 67 -47.13 -23.59 1.24
N LYS A 68 -47.57 -24.59 2.02
CA LYS A 68 -47.54 -24.55 3.50
C LYS A 68 -46.14 -24.64 4.11
N SER A 69 -45.13 -25.00 3.33
CA SER A 69 -43.73 -25.00 3.79
C SER A 69 -43.19 -23.58 3.80
N ASN A 70 -42.53 -23.17 4.88
CA ASN A 70 -41.77 -21.92 4.94
C ASN A 70 -40.48 -21.97 4.09
N ILE A 71 -40.09 -23.14 3.59
CA ILE A 71 -38.90 -23.33 2.75
C ILE A 71 -39.33 -23.82 1.37
N ALA A 72 -38.84 -23.13 0.34
CA ALA A 72 -38.99 -23.49 -1.06
C ALA A 72 -37.74 -24.17 -1.64
N GLY A 73 -36.56 -23.90 -1.08
CA GLY A 73 -35.31 -24.50 -1.51
C GLY A 73 -34.39 -24.86 -0.35
N LEU A 74 -33.94 -26.10 -0.28
CA LEU A 74 -32.85 -26.53 0.59
C LEU A 74 -31.71 -27.07 -0.28
N LEU A 75 -30.56 -26.40 -0.23
CA LEU A 75 -29.32 -26.86 -0.86
C LEU A 75 -28.34 -27.18 0.26
N ASN A 76 -28.07 -28.46 0.50
CA ASN A 76 -27.17 -28.92 1.54
C ASN A 76 -25.96 -29.63 0.93
N GLN A 77 -24.74 -29.16 1.22
CA GLN A 77 -23.47 -29.70 0.70
C GLN A 77 -23.45 -29.82 -0.84
N CYS A 78 -24.08 -28.87 -1.53
CA CYS A 78 -24.19 -28.89 -2.99
C CYS A 78 -23.07 -28.07 -3.66
N THR A 79 -22.54 -28.55 -4.78
CA THR A 79 -21.56 -27.82 -5.59
C THR A 79 -22.20 -27.33 -6.89
N LEU A 80 -22.37 -26.01 -7.01
CA LEU A 80 -22.84 -25.33 -8.22
C LEU A 80 -21.62 -24.74 -8.95
N LYS A 81 -21.27 -25.28 -10.12
CA LYS A 81 -19.99 -24.97 -10.77
C LYS A 81 -20.08 -24.74 -12.28
N LYS A 82 -19.49 -23.65 -12.77
CA LYS A 82 -19.46 -23.32 -14.22
C LYS A 82 -20.83 -23.29 -14.89
N ASN A 83 -21.89 -22.95 -14.16
CA ASN A 83 -23.20 -22.76 -14.76
C ASN A 83 -23.31 -21.33 -15.33
N ASP A 84 -24.04 -21.17 -16.42
CA ASP A 84 -24.13 -19.92 -17.20
C ASP A 84 -25.59 -19.50 -17.42
N ALA A 85 -25.91 -18.21 -17.28
CA ALA A 85 -27.26 -17.70 -17.52
C ALA A 85 -27.28 -16.25 -17.98
N LYS A 86 -28.47 -15.72 -18.32
CA LYS A 86 -28.65 -14.26 -18.42
C LYS A 86 -28.65 -13.61 -17.02
N VAL A 87 -29.33 -14.23 -16.05
CA VAL A 87 -29.39 -13.79 -14.63
C VAL A 87 -29.29 -15.01 -13.72
N GLY A 88 -28.56 -14.94 -12.60
CA GLY A 88 -28.46 -16.05 -11.65
C GLY A 88 -27.69 -17.24 -12.21
N GLY A 89 -26.37 -17.12 -12.38
CA GLY A 89 -25.53 -18.12 -13.04
C GLY A 89 -25.58 -19.48 -12.36
N GLY A 90 -25.30 -19.54 -11.05
CA GLY A 90 -25.49 -20.74 -10.24
C GLY A 90 -26.98 -20.95 -9.90
N LEU A 91 -27.55 -20.03 -9.13
CA LEU A 91 -28.93 -20.05 -8.66
C LEU A 91 -29.64 -18.73 -8.97
N TYR A 92 -30.85 -18.82 -9.51
CA TYR A 92 -31.81 -17.73 -9.61
C TYR A 92 -32.95 -18.01 -8.64
N PHE A 93 -33.19 -17.11 -7.70
CA PHE A 93 -34.34 -17.12 -6.80
C PHE A 93 -35.20 -15.88 -7.06
N PHE A 94 -36.51 -16.03 -7.21
CA PHE A 94 -37.41 -14.90 -7.37
C PHE A 94 -38.73 -15.11 -6.65
N GLU A 95 -39.06 -14.22 -5.74
CA GLU A 95 -40.33 -14.17 -5.03
C GLU A 95 -41.18 -13.03 -5.62
N GLN A 96 -42.25 -13.39 -6.32
CA GLN A 96 -43.17 -12.42 -6.89
C GLN A 96 -43.97 -11.78 -5.75
N GLN A 97 -43.70 -10.49 -5.51
CA GLN A 97 -44.45 -9.68 -4.55
C GLN A 97 -45.96 -9.69 -4.87
N PRO A 98 -46.85 -9.63 -3.87
CA PRO A 98 -48.29 -9.55 -4.09
C PRO A 98 -48.62 -8.39 -5.01
N SER A 99 -49.40 -8.62 -6.07
CA SER A 99 -49.80 -7.54 -6.97
C SER A 99 -50.68 -6.55 -6.20
N SER A 100 -50.22 -5.29 -6.10
CA SER A 100 -50.81 -4.26 -5.23
C SER A 100 -52.21 -3.76 -5.65
N GLY A 101 -52.84 -4.39 -6.64
CA GLY A 101 -54.15 -4.03 -7.18
C GLY A 101 -55.35 -4.60 -6.41
N THR A 102 -55.18 -5.65 -5.61
CA THR A 102 -56.27 -6.28 -4.83
C THR A 102 -56.33 -5.71 -3.42
N THR A 103 -57.16 -4.67 -3.22
CA THR A 103 -57.43 -4.04 -1.91
C THR A 103 -58.20 -4.94 -0.92
N GLN A 104 -58.30 -6.25 -1.16
CA GLN A 104 -58.82 -7.18 -0.16
C GLN A 104 -57.79 -7.31 0.96
N ARG A 105 -58.24 -7.13 2.20
CA ARG A 105 -57.43 -7.36 3.40
C ARG A 105 -57.10 -8.86 3.52
N LEU A 106 -56.03 -9.28 2.84
CA LEU A 106 -55.45 -10.60 3.06
C LEU A 106 -55.05 -10.74 4.53
N PRO A 107 -55.23 -11.91 5.15
CA PRO A 107 -54.82 -12.15 6.53
C PRO A 107 -53.33 -11.85 6.68
N SER A 108 -52.97 -11.15 7.76
CA SER A 108 -51.74 -10.38 7.93
C SER A 108 -50.45 -11.21 8.15
N ARG A 109 -50.36 -12.41 7.58
CA ARG A 109 -49.24 -13.35 7.72
C ARG A 109 -49.23 -14.42 6.62
N ALA A 110 -49.11 -14.00 5.36
CA ALA A 110 -48.65 -14.93 4.32
C ALA A 110 -47.27 -15.49 4.74
N PRO A 111 -47.01 -16.80 4.63
CA PRO A 111 -45.71 -17.37 4.99
C PRO A 111 -44.65 -16.82 4.03
N SER A 112 -43.56 -16.28 4.59
CA SER A 112 -42.40 -15.87 3.80
C SER A 112 -41.58 -17.09 3.43
N HIS A 113 -41.60 -17.46 2.15
CA HIS A 113 -40.86 -18.61 1.66
C HIS A 113 -39.37 -18.32 1.59
N ARG A 114 -38.56 -19.25 2.09
CA ARG A 114 -37.10 -19.13 2.21
C ARG A 114 -36.35 -20.14 1.35
N ILE A 115 -35.10 -19.80 1.05
CA ILE A 115 -34.08 -20.74 0.58
C ILE A 115 -32.97 -20.86 1.62
N ALA A 116 -32.60 -22.09 1.96
CA ALA A 116 -31.46 -22.40 2.81
C ALA A 116 -30.28 -22.92 1.97
N LEU A 117 -29.16 -22.20 2.01
CA LEU A 117 -27.89 -22.54 1.36
C LEU A 117 -26.90 -23.01 2.43
N VAL A 118 -26.85 -24.32 2.61
CA VAL A 118 -26.14 -25.01 3.67
C VAL A 118 -24.89 -25.68 3.11
N GLN A 119 -23.71 -25.31 3.60
CA GLN A 119 -22.39 -25.82 3.23
C GLN A 119 -22.16 -25.95 1.70
N SER A 120 -22.80 -25.09 0.91
CA SER A 120 -22.87 -25.23 -0.54
C SER A 120 -21.88 -24.29 -1.24
N GLU A 121 -21.22 -24.80 -2.26
CA GLU A 121 -20.16 -24.13 -3.01
C GLU A 121 -20.70 -23.53 -4.32
N PHE A 122 -20.24 -22.32 -4.65
CA PHE A 122 -20.57 -21.65 -5.91
C PHE A 122 -19.26 -21.28 -6.60
N VAL A 123 -18.90 -21.97 -7.69
CA VAL A 123 -17.53 -21.94 -8.24
C VAL A 123 -17.50 -21.67 -9.74
N ASN A 124 -16.93 -20.54 -10.16
CA ASN A 124 -16.85 -20.10 -11.57
C ASN A 124 -18.20 -20.05 -12.31
N ASN A 125 -19.32 -19.79 -11.62
CA ASN A 125 -20.59 -19.57 -12.32
C ASN A 125 -20.59 -18.18 -12.98
N SER A 126 -21.31 -18.04 -14.08
CA SER A 126 -21.36 -16.82 -14.90
C SER A 126 -22.81 -16.40 -15.13
N ALA A 127 -23.05 -15.09 -15.11
CA ALA A 127 -24.30 -14.52 -15.57
C ALA A 127 -23.99 -13.39 -16.56
N ALA A 128 -24.70 -13.31 -17.68
CA ALA A 128 -24.51 -12.25 -18.65
C ALA A 128 -24.85 -10.87 -18.06
N GLN A 129 -25.82 -10.75 -17.16
CA GLN A 129 -26.24 -9.49 -16.56
C GLN A 129 -25.93 -9.37 -15.06
N THR A 130 -26.33 -10.36 -14.23
CA THR A 130 -26.20 -10.23 -12.78
C THR A 130 -26.39 -11.53 -12.00
N GLY A 131 -25.87 -11.58 -10.78
CA GLY A 131 -25.96 -12.71 -9.87
C GLY A 131 -25.18 -13.94 -10.35
N GLY A 132 -23.86 -13.80 -10.55
CA GLY A 132 -23.03 -14.90 -11.04
C GLY A 132 -23.15 -16.18 -10.22
N ALA A 133 -23.04 -16.07 -8.88
CA ALA A 133 -23.29 -17.17 -7.96
C ALA A 133 -24.80 -17.36 -7.74
N LEU A 134 -25.43 -16.34 -7.17
CA LEU A 134 -26.81 -16.27 -6.76
C LEU A 134 -27.41 -14.97 -7.28
N PHE A 135 -28.62 -15.02 -7.78
CA PHE A 135 -29.52 -13.87 -7.90
C PHE A 135 -30.72 -14.05 -6.97
N THR A 136 -31.14 -12.96 -6.30
CA THR A 136 -32.41 -12.91 -5.57
C THR A 136 -32.98 -11.49 -5.52
N ASN A 137 -34.30 -11.35 -5.58
CA ASN A 137 -35.01 -10.11 -5.26
C ASN A 137 -35.46 -10.02 -3.79
N SER A 138 -35.32 -11.11 -3.03
CA SER A 138 -35.68 -11.21 -1.60
C SER A 138 -34.49 -11.73 -0.78
N PRO A 139 -33.41 -10.93 -0.61
CA PRO A 139 -32.20 -11.38 0.08
C PRO A 139 -32.45 -11.74 1.56
N ARG A 140 -33.46 -11.15 2.21
CA ARG A 140 -33.88 -11.52 3.58
C ARG A 140 -34.48 -12.93 3.69
N HIS A 141 -34.80 -13.55 2.56
CA HIS A 141 -35.35 -14.90 2.48
C HIS A 141 -34.31 -15.92 1.97
N VAL A 142 -33.02 -15.56 1.95
CA VAL A 142 -31.92 -16.49 1.70
C VAL A 142 -31.09 -16.66 2.97
N ASP A 143 -31.28 -17.79 3.64
CA ASP A 143 -30.48 -18.21 4.79
C ASP A 143 -29.20 -18.90 4.28
N VAL A 144 -28.02 -18.44 4.69
CA VAL A 144 -26.72 -19.00 4.25
C VAL A 144 -25.91 -19.48 5.45
N HIS A 145 -25.54 -20.76 5.46
CA HIS A 145 -24.82 -21.41 6.55
C HIS A 145 -23.59 -22.15 6.00
N CYS A 146 -22.39 -21.66 6.28
CA CYS A 146 -21.15 -22.20 5.69
C CYS A 146 -20.52 -23.32 6.55
N GLU A 147 -20.77 -23.31 7.86
CA GLU A 147 -20.20 -24.26 8.83
C GLU A 147 -21.18 -25.37 9.23
N SER A 148 -20.65 -26.57 9.51
CA SER A 148 -21.43 -27.79 9.80
C SER A 148 -22.10 -27.79 11.18
N THR A 149 -21.60 -27.02 12.15
CA THR A 149 -22.06 -27.05 13.55
C THR A 149 -23.40 -26.33 13.75
N GLN A 150 -23.59 -25.17 13.13
CA GLN A 150 -24.88 -24.46 13.12
C GLN A 150 -25.93 -25.19 12.27
N THR A 151 -25.47 -25.84 11.21
CA THR A 151 -26.27 -26.58 10.22
C THR A 151 -27.16 -27.65 10.87
N LEU A 152 -26.65 -28.44 11.81
CA LEU A 152 -27.43 -29.54 12.41
C LEU A 152 -28.63 -29.04 13.21
N GLN A 153 -28.52 -27.94 13.95
CA GLN A 153 -29.62 -27.37 14.73
C GLN A 153 -30.69 -26.74 13.81
N TYR A 154 -30.26 -26.04 12.76
CA TYR A 154 -31.18 -25.50 11.74
C TYR A 154 -31.92 -26.63 11.01
N LEU A 155 -31.22 -27.65 10.53
CA LEU A 155 -31.85 -28.80 9.87
C LEU A 155 -32.76 -29.62 10.81
N GLN A 156 -32.45 -29.70 12.11
CA GLN A 156 -33.33 -30.33 13.10
C GLN A 156 -34.63 -29.53 13.32
N SER A 157 -34.55 -28.20 13.46
CA SER A 157 -35.76 -27.36 13.54
C SER A 157 -36.60 -27.46 12.27
N VAL A 158 -35.99 -27.28 11.10
CA VAL A 158 -36.65 -27.43 9.78
C VAL A 158 -37.28 -28.81 9.59
N ALA A 159 -36.58 -29.90 9.93
CA ALA A 159 -37.11 -31.25 9.82
C ALA A 159 -38.27 -31.51 10.80
N SER A 160 -38.27 -30.87 11.98
CA SER A 160 -39.38 -30.96 12.94
C SER A 160 -40.61 -30.13 12.53
N GLU A 161 -40.41 -29.03 11.79
CA GLU A 161 -41.50 -28.18 11.28
C GLU A 161 -42.30 -28.82 10.14
N HIS A 162 -41.76 -29.84 9.44
CA HIS A 162 -42.54 -30.59 8.45
C HIS A 162 -43.74 -31.35 9.05
N GLU A 163 -43.79 -31.56 10.37
CA GLU A 163 -44.94 -32.19 11.04
C GLU A 163 -45.89 -31.20 11.73
N HIS A 164 -45.40 -30.06 12.23
CA HIS A 164 -46.20 -29.12 13.03
C HIS A 164 -45.88 -27.66 12.70
N GLY A 165 -46.90 -26.90 12.27
CA GLY A 165 -46.71 -25.65 11.54
C GLY A 165 -46.32 -24.40 12.36
N ALA A 166 -45.57 -23.54 11.67
CA ALA A 166 -45.32 -22.12 11.94
C ALA A 166 -44.49 -21.75 13.20
N ILE A 167 -43.19 -21.57 12.99
CA ILE A 167 -42.36 -20.66 13.79
C ILE A 167 -41.84 -19.51 12.92
N VAL A 168 -41.82 -18.31 13.50
CA VAL A 168 -41.16 -17.13 12.92
C VAL A 168 -39.66 -17.29 13.15
N ALA A 169 -38.89 -17.33 12.07
CA ALA A 169 -37.44 -17.23 12.17
C ALA A 169 -37.08 -15.95 12.95
N SER A 170 -36.39 -16.14 14.08
CA SER A 170 -35.85 -15.05 14.89
C SER A 170 -35.13 -14.03 14.01
N GLU A 171 -35.30 -12.74 14.30
CA GLU A 171 -34.44 -11.67 13.77
C GLU A 171 -33.04 -11.81 14.41
N SER A 172 -32.32 -12.86 14.03
CA SER A 172 -31.04 -13.23 14.61
C SER A 172 -29.95 -12.26 14.18
N ASN A 173 -29.83 -11.16 14.92
CA ASN A 173 -28.68 -10.27 15.02
C ASN A 173 -28.01 -9.98 13.66
N GLY A 174 -28.64 -9.08 12.90
CA GLY A 174 -28.23 -8.51 11.60
C GLY A 174 -26.95 -9.07 10.99
N MET A 175 -27.10 -9.82 9.89
CA MET A 175 -26.01 -10.36 9.07
C MET A 175 -24.81 -9.40 9.02
N LYS A 176 -23.68 -9.84 9.60
CA LYS A 176 -22.41 -9.14 9.44
C LYS A 176 -22.06 -9.17 7.95
N ARG A 177 -21.92 -7.99 7.35
CA ARG A 177 -22.02 -7.71 5.90
C ARG A 177 -20.90 -8.26 5.00
N SER A 178 -20.16 -9.27 5.45
CA SER A 178 -19.16 -9.99 4.65
C SER A 178 -19.80 -11.21 3.97
N ASN A 179 -19.31 -11.59 2.78
CA ASN A 179 -19.66 -12.88 2.16
C ASN A 179 -19.49 -14.00 3.20
N PRO A 180 -20.58 -14.68 3.62
CA PRO A 180 -20.50 -15.63 4.72
C PRO A 180 -19.62 -16.84 4.35
N CYS A 181 -19.56 -17.19 3.06
CA CYS A 181 -18.86 -18.37 2.54
C CYS A 181 -17.72 -17.98 1.57
N ALA A 182 -16.91 -16.97 1.91
CA ALA A 182 -15.89 -16.40 1.03
C ALA A 182 -14.95 -17.43 0.36
N ASP A 183 -14.58 -18.49 1.07
CA ASP A 183 -13.68 -19.55 0.57
C ASP A 183 -14.33 -20.50 -0.45
N THR A 184 -15.67 -20.64 -0.45
CA THR A 184 -16.39 -21.58 -1.33
C THR A 184 -17.21 -20.90 -2.43
N TRP A 185 -17.43 -19.59 -2.33
CA TRP A 185 -18.17 -18.79 -3.32
C TRP A 185 -17.21 -18.06 -4.28
N VAL A 186 -16.29 -18.81 -4.89
CA VAL A 186 -15.12 -18.26 -5.60
C VAL A 186 -15.28 -18.10 -7.11
N ARG A 187 -14.77 -16.98 -7.62
CA ARG A 187 -14.66 -16.64 -9.06
C ARG A 187 -15.98 -16.64 -9.83
N ASN A 188 -17.11 -16.40 -9.15
CA ASN A 188 -18.36 -16.19 -9.84
C ASN A 188 -18.35 -14.81 -10.52
N THR A 189 -18.92 -14.73 -11.71
CA THR A 189 -18.83 -13.55 -12.58
C THR A 189 -20.21 -13.09 -13.02
N ALA A 190 -20.39 -11.78 -13.11
CA ALA A 190 -21.54 -11.16 -13.76
C ALA A 190 -21.01 -10.20 -14.83
N GLY A 191 -21.56 -10.26 -16.04
CA GLY A 191 -21.29 -9.28 -17.08
C GLY A 191 -21.97 -7.96 -16.74
N ALA A 192 -21.23 -6.86 -16.84
CA ALA A 192 -21.81 -5.52 -16.72
C ALA A 192 -22.63 -5.21 -17.98
N ILE A 193 -23.90 -5.65 -18.04
CA ILE A 193 -24.73 -5.57 -19.25
C ILE A 193 -25.99 -4.73 -19.07
N ALA A 194 -25.97 -3.62 -19.82
CA ALA A 194 -27.05 -2.91 -20.49
C ALA A 194 -28.29 -2.48 -19.68
N GLU A 195 -28.49 -1.17 -19.71
CA GLU A 195 -29.73 -0.44 -19.43
C GLU A 195 -30.99 -1.26 -19.79
N GLY A 196 -31.84 -1.55 -18.80
CA GLY A 196 -33.19 -2.10 -19.01
C GLY A 196 -33.46 -3.53 -18.54
N GLY A 197 -32.47 -4.27 -18.02
CA GLY A 197 -32.67 -5.59 -17.42
C GLY A 197 -33.28 -5.55 -16.00
N ALA A 198 -34.20 -6.46 -15.69
CA ALA A 198 -34.80 -6.55 -14.36
C ALA A 198 -33.80 -7.10 -13.32
N ALA A 199 -33.58 -6.31 -12.26
CA ALA A 199 -32.93 -6.63 -11.00
C ALA A 199 -31.56 -7.35 -11.07
N ALA A 200 -30.50 -6.63 -10.70
CA ALA A 200 -29.49 -7.21 -9.83
C ALA A 200 -30.03 -7.34 -8.41
N THR A 201 -29.36 -8.11 -7.55
CA THR A 201 -29.38 -7.79 -6.12
C THR A 201 -28.92 -6.33 -5.98
N PRO A 202 -29.74 -5.41 -5.44
CA PRO A 202 -29.30 -4.03 -5.27
C PRO A 202 -28.07 -4.01 -4.36
N ALA A 203 -27.14 -3.10 -4.63
CA ALA A 203 -26.03 -2.87 -3.73
C ALA A 203 -26.54 -2.57 -2.31
N VAL A 204 -25.97 -3.23 -1.31
CA VAL A 204 -26.24 -2.97 0.13
C VAL A 204 -24.98 -2.63 0.92
N ALA A 205 -23.82 -2.74 0.27
CA ALA A 205 -22.53 -2.33 0.76
C ALA A 205 -21.66 -1.86 -0.43
N ALA A 206 -20.51 -1.29 -0.12
CA ALA A 206 -19.48 -0.95 -1.09
C ALA A 206 -18.09 -1.16 -0.47
N ARG A 207 -17.06 -1.22 -1.30
CA ARG A 207 -15.66 -1.31 -0.86
C ARG A 207 -14.73 -0.46 -1.73
N ILE A 208 -13.59 -0.07 -1.17
CA ILE A 208 -12.56 0.69 -1.88
C ILE A 208 -11.46 -0.28 -2.32
N CYS A 209 -11.03 -0.16 -3.57
CA CYS A 209 -9.94 -0.92 -4.17
C CYS A 209 -8.85 0.04 -4.68
N GLY A 210 -7.58 -0.27 -4.45
CA GLY A 210 -6.49 0.39 -5.18
C GLY A 210 -6.48 -0.09 -6.64
N VAL A 211 -6.37 0.82 -7.61
CA VAL A 211 -6.36 0.45 -9.04
C VAL A 211 -5.05 -0.26 -9.38
N GLU A 212 -3.91 0.25 -8.90
CA GLU A 212 -2.59 -0.34 -9.17
C GLU A 212 -2.33 -1.60 -8.34
N SER A 213 -2.72 -1.60 -7.07
CA SER A 213 -2.51 -2.75 -6.16
C SER A 213 -3.44 -3.93 -6.44
N GLY A 214 -4.61 -3.68 -7.05
CA GLY A 214 -5.70 -4.65 -7.20
C GLY A 214 -6.32 -5.13 -5.87
N SER A 215 -5.88 -4.60 -4.72
CA SER A 215 -6.37 -5.00 -3.41
C SER A 215 -7.57 -4.15 -2.99
N CYS A 216 -8.61 -4.81 -2.47
CA CYS A 216 -9.81 -4.15 -1.97
C CYS A 216 -9.94 -4.33 -0.46
N ILE A 217 -10.33 -3.27 0.25
CA ILE A 217 -10.63 -3.28 1.68
C ILE A 217 -12.13 -3.06 1.87
N ALA A 218 -12.81 -4.05 2.45
CA ALA A 218 -14.23 -3.98 2.75
C ALA A 218 -14.48 -3.27 4.09
N GLU A 219 -15.47 -2.38 4.13
CA GLU A 219 -15.84 -1.69 5.36
C GLU A 219 -16.60 -2.63 6.30
N GLY A 220 -16.14 -2.74 7.56
CA GLY A 220 -16.74 -3.61 8.58
C GLY A 220 -15.76 -4.26 9.56
N SER A 221 -14.46 -4.31 9.24
CA SER A 221 -13.42 -4.68 10.21
C SER A 221 -12.99 -3.45 11.00
N GLY A 222 -13.37 -3.38 12.28
CA GLY A 222 -13.36 -2.16 13.12
C GLY A 222 -12.02 -1.58 13.56
N SER A 223 -10.99 -1.57 12.71
CA SER A 223 -9.71 -0.87 12.94
C SER A 223 -9.05 -0.37 11.66
N ASP A 224 -9.20 -1.09 10.55
CA ASP A 224 -8.34 -0.95 9.38
C ASP A 224 -9.03 -0.16 8.26
N LYS A 225 -9.22 1.14 8.47
CA LYS A 225 -9.56 2.08 7.38
C LYS A 225 -8.47 2.03 6.31
N PHE A 226 -8.85 2.02 5.04
CA PHE A 226 -7.90 2.18 3.93
C PHE A 226 -7.10 3.47 4.14
N LEU A 227 -5.76 3.39 4.14
CA LEU A 227 -4.87 4.49 4.46
C LEU A 227 -3.89 4.71 3.31
N LEU A 228 -4.16 5.72 2.49
CA LEU A 228 -3.20 6.22 1.51
C LEU A 228 -2.09 6.96 2.27
N ARG A 229 -0.84 6.54 2.06
CA ARG A 229 0.34 7.09 2.76
C ARG A 229 1.15 8.00 1.85
N ASN A 230 1.88 8.93 2.47
CA ASN A 230 2.85 9.81 1.80
C ASN A 230 2.28 10.65 0.64
N HIS A 231 0.99 10.99 0.68
CA HIS A 231 0.36 11.79 -0.37
C HIS A 231 0.91 13.23 -0.37
N THR A 232 1.25 13.74 -1.55
CA THR A 232 1.74 15.12 -1.72
C THR A 232 0.56 16.08 -1.81
N SER A 233 0.45 17.05 -0.90
CA SER A 233 -0.68 18.00 -0.93
C SER A 233 -0.72 18.80 -2.23
N GLY A 234 -1.88 18.80 -2.89
CA GLY A 234 -2.14 19.45 -4.17
C GLY A 234 -1.87 18.59 -5.41
N GLN A 235 -1.45 17.33 -5.25
CA GLN A 235 -1.42 16.34 -6.32
C GLN A 235 -2.72 15.53 -6.36
N ASP A 236 -2.89 14.77 -7.43
CA ASP A 236 -3.98 13.79 -7.54
C ASP A 236 -3.70 12.61 -6.60
N LEU A 237 -4.74 12.05 -6.00
CA LEU A 237 -4.67 10.83 -5.17
C LEU A 237 -4.26 9.65 -6.05
N GLU A 238 -3.69 8.60 -5.44
CA GLU A 238 -3.47 7.33 -6.15
C GLU A 238 -4.83 6.82 -6.68
N PRO A 239 -4.93 6.42 -7.97
CA PRO A 239 -6.20 6.00 -8.54
C PRO A 239 -6.85 4.87 -7.75
N PHE A 240 -8.10 5.08 -7.36
CA PHE A 240 -8.87 4.13 -6.56
C PHE A 240 -10.21 3.81 -7.24
N ALA A 241 -10.80 2.69 -6.88
CA ALA A 241 -12.08 2.26 -7.40
C ALA A 241 -13.06 1.99 -6.25
N VAL A 242 -14.32 2.33 -6.46
CA VAL A 242 -15.42 1.91 -5.59
C VAL A 242 -16.15 0.76 -6.26
N GLU A 243 -16.18 -0.38 -5.59
CA GLU A 243 -16.90 -1.57 -6.04
C GLU A 243 -18.13 -1.76 -5.16
N LEU A 244 -19.30 -1.85 -5.80
CA LEU A 244 -20.57 -2.07 -5.10
C LEU A 244 -20.77 -3.56 -4.81
N LEU A 245 -21.34 -3.87 -3.66
CA LEU A 245 -21.49 -5.24 -3.16
C LEU A 245 -22.95 -5.56 -2.80
N ASP A 246 -23.37 -6.78 -3.12
CA ASP A 246 -24.66 -7.31 -2.68
C ASP A 246 -24.63 -7.83 -1.24
N ALA A 247 -25.78 -8.30 -0.74
CA ALA A 247 -25.92 -8.86 0.60
C ALA A 247 -25.04 -10.09 0.88
N PHE A 248 -24.42 -10.67 -0.15
CA PHE A 248 -23.54 -11.82 -0.08
C PHE A 248 -22.09 -11.45 -0.42
N GLY A 249 -21.75 -10.16 -0.53
CA GLY A 249 -20.40 -9.66 -0.80
C GLY A 249 -19.90 -9.90 -2.23
N ASN A 250 -20.79 -10.16 -3.20
CA ASN A 250 -20.46 -10.25 -4.62
C ASN A 250 -20.60 -8.87 -5.30
N PRO A 251 -19.94 -8.62 -6.45
CA PRO A 251 -20.11 -7.39 -7.21
C PRO A 251 -21.58 -7.18 -7.60
N ALA A 252 -22.14 -6.03 -7.25
CA ALA A 252 -23.54 -5.64 -7.48
C ALA A 252 -23.66 -4.48 -8.46
N ILE A 253 -24.85 -4.30 -9.03
CA ILE A 253 -25.17 -3.11 -9.82
C ILE A 253 -25.77 -2.06 -8.89
N ALA A 254 -25.45 -0.79 -9.12
CA ALA A 254 -26.07 0.32 -8.42
C ALA A 254 -27.58 0.38 -8.65
N GLN A 255 -28.31 1.01 -7.74
CA GLN A 255 -29.69 1.41 -8.02
C GLN A 255 -29.68 2.50 -9.12
N ARG A 256 -30.80 2.66 -9.85
CA ARG A 256 -30.86 3.60 -10.97
C ARG A 256 -30.47 5.01 -10.52
N ASP A 257 -29.64 5.66 -11.34
CA ASP A 257 -29.17 7.02 -11.16
C ASP A 257 -28.36 7.28 -9.87
N MET A 258 -27.91 6.22 -9.18
CA MET A 258 -27.03 6.34 -8.01
C MET A 258 -25.70 6.98 -8.40
N ARG A 259 -25.29 7.99 -7.64
CA ARG A 259 -24.01 8.71 -7.79
C ARG A 259 -23.13 8.51 -6.57
N ILE A 260 -21.82 8.52 -6.78
CA ILE A 260 -20.82 8.49 -5.72
C ILE A 260 -20.22 9.90 -5.62
N LEU A 261 -20.28 10.49 -4.44
CA LEU A 261 -19.82 11.84 -4.12
C LEU A 261 -18.57 11.76 -3.23
N VAL A 262 -17.46 12.37 -3.66
CA VAL A 262 -16.22 12.46 -2.88
C VAL A 262 -16.22 13.76 -2.09
N LEU A 263 -16.26 13.66 -0.76
CA LEU A 263 -16.33 14.76 0.19
C LEU A 263 -15.18 14.69 1.20
N ALA A 264 -14.80 15.82 1.78
CA ALA A 264 -13.87 15.85 2.90
C ALA A 264 -14.63 16.03 4.23
N ASP A 265 -14.10 15.44 5.31
CA ASP A 265 -14.66 15.57 6.67
C ASP A 265 -14.18 16.85 7.41
N SER A 266 -13.37 17.69 6.75
CA SER A 266 -12.78 18.90 7.34
C SER A 266 -12.74 20.07 6.36
N GLU A 267 -13.08 21.27 6.84
CA GLU A 267 -12.98 22.53 6.10
C GLU A 267 -11.54 22.93 5.73
N GLU A 268 -10.53 22.33 6.37
CA GLU A 268 -9.12 22.54 6.02
C GLU A 268 -8.68 21.77 4.76
N VAL A 269 -9.56 20.94 4.19
CA VAL A 269 -9.32 20.12 3.01
C VAL A 269 -10.14 20.64 1.84
N SER A 270 -9.44 21.08 0.80
CA SER A 270 -10.03 21.39 -0.51
C SER A 270 -9.85 20.18 -1.44
N LEU A 271 -10.97 19.64 -1.91
CA LEU A 271 -11.01 18.61 -2.95
C LEU A 271 -11.31 19.26 -4.31
N SER A 272 -10.76 18.72 -5.39
CA SER A 272 -11.05 19.15 -6.77
C SER A 272 -10.89 18.01 -7.78
N GLY A 273 -11.35 18.21 -9.01
CA GLY A 273 -11.33 17.20 -10.08
C GLY A 273 -12.57 16.30 -10.08
N GLN A 274 -12.41 14.98 -10.19
CA GLN A 274 -13.49 13.99 -10.32
C GLN A 274 -14.20 13.72 -8.99
N LEU A 275 -14.94 14.70 -8.46
CA LEU A 275 -15.64 14.58 -7.17
C LEU A 275 -17.01 13.87 -7.25
N VAL A 276 -17.50 13.60 -8.46
CA VAL A 276 -18.78 12.94 -8.71
C VAL A 276 -18.62 11.92 -9.83
N ALA A 277 -19.13 10.70 -9.63
CA ALA A 277 -19.21 9.68 -10.67
C ALA A 277 -20.54 8.92 -10.57
N ASN A 278 -21.07 8.47 -11.72
CA ASN A 278 -22.22 7.56 -11.73
C ASN A 278 -21.76 6.18 -11.23
N ALA A 279 -22.51 5.59 -10.31
CA ALA A 279 -22.14 4.33 -9.69
C ALA A 279 -22.34 3.16 -10.68
N GLY A 280 -21.24 2.55 -11.11
CA GLY A 280 -21.24 1.27 -11.82
C GLY A 280 -21.15 0.08 -10.85
N VAL A 281 -20.92 -1.13 -11.40
CA VAL A 281 -20.47 -2.28 -10.59
C VAL A 281 -19.12 -1.98 -9.95
N ARG A 282 -18.25 -1.32 -10.72
CA ARG A 282 -16.99 -0.73 -10.32
C ARG A 282 -16.94 0.67 -10.92
N THR A 283 -16.53 1.64 -10.11
CA THR A 283 -16.43 3.06 -10.49
C THR A 283 -15.03 3.53 -10.16
N ASP A 284 -14.21 3.78 -11.19
CA ASP A 284 -12.82 4.22 -11.01
C ASP A 284 -12.75 5.75 -10.87
N PHE A 285 -11.89 6.21 -9.96
CA PHE A 285 -11.58 7.60 -9.66
C PHE A 285 -10.09 7.84 -9.93
N THR A 286 -9.77 8.59 -10.98
CA THR A 286 -8.38 8.86 -11.40
C THR A 286 -7.93 10.27 -11.06
N ASP A 287 -8.86 11.23 -11.09
CA ASP A 287 -8.55 12.66 -11.10
C ASP A 287 -9.05 13.35 -9.82
N VAL A 288 -8.93 12.70 -8.64
CA VAL A 288 -9.33 13.30 -7.36
C VAL A 288 -8.12 14.00 -6.74
N ARG A 289 -8.13 15.33 -6.70
CA ARG A 289 -7.05 16.15 -6.15
C ARG A 289 -7.36 16.60 -4.74
N LEU A 290 -6.44 16.35 -3.80
CA LEU A 290 -6.57 16.75 -2.41
C LEU A 290 -5.54 17.83 -2.06
N ARG A 291 -6.01 18.97 -1.53
CA ARG A 291 -5.16 20.06 -1.02
C ARG A 291 -5.55 20.34 0.43
N SER A 292 -4.61 20.19 1.34
CA SER A 292 -4.77 20.37 2.79
C SER A 292 -3.45 20.77 3.43
N ARG A 293 -3.42 21.02 4.75
CA ARG A 293 -2.15 21.14 5.47
C ARG A 293 -1.32 19.86 5.35
N VAL A 294 -0.01 20.05 5.35
CA VAL A 294 0.99 18.98 5.34
C VAL A 294 1.15 18.31 6.71
N ASP A 295 1.81 17.15 6.75
CA ASP A 295 2.04 16.31 7.95
C ASP A 295 0.77 16.04 8.78
N THR A 296 -0.35 15.82 8.10
CA THR A 296 -1.67 15.64 8.72
C THR A 296 -2.41 14.47 8.06
N VAL A 297 -3.25 13.77 8.84
CA VAL A 297 -4.10 12.68 8.35
C VAL A 297 -5.55 13.17 8.29
N TYR A 298 -6.18 13.03 7.12
CA TYR A 298 -7.56 13.42 6.90
C TYR A 298 -8.43 12.21 6.54
N ASP A 299 -9.67 12.21 7.02
CA ASP A 299 -10.70 11.27 6.60
C ASP A 299 -11.41 11.85 5.35
N VAL A 300 -11.45 11.07 4.26
CA VAL A 300 -12.17 11.36 3.01
C VAL A 300 -13.41 10.45 2.97
N LEU A 301 -14.55 11.07 2.70
CA LEU A 301 -15.89 10.48 2.79
C LEU A 301 -16.45 10.25 1.39
N LEU A 302 -16.85 9.02 1.08
CA LEU A 302 -17.60 8.68 -0.11
C LEU A 302 -19.08 8.54 0.25
N ARG A 303 -19.92 9.48 -0.17
CA ARG A 303 -21.38 9.36 -0.03
C ARG A 303 -21.99 8.78 -1.29
N PHE A 304 -23.15 8.14 -1.13
CA PHE A 304 -23.96 7.63 -2.22
C PHE A 304 -25.23 8.46 -2.27
N ASP A 305 -25.64 8.88 -3.47
CA ASP A 305 -26.83 9.69 -3.69
C ASP A 305 -27.75 8.98 -4.70
N PRO A 306 -28.97 8.56 -4.32
CA PRO A 306 -29.57 8.71 -2.99
C PRO A 306 -28.83 7.93 -1.89
N ASP A 307 -29.01 8.34 -0.62
CA ASP A 307 -28.36 7.79 0.61
C ASP A 307 -28.80 6.34 0.95
N ASP A 308 -28.88 5.46 -0.05
CA ASP A 308 -29.26 4.04 0.07
C ASP A 308 -28.14 3.18 0.71
N LEU A 309 -26.91 3.68 0.73
CA LEU A 309 -25.72 2.99 1.19
C LEU A 309 -25.02 3.75 2.33
N PRO A 310 -24.41 3.05 3.31
CA PRO A 310 -23.56 3.71 4.29
C PRO A 310 -22.39 4.41 3.58
N PRO A 311 -21.99 5.62 4.02
CA PRO A 311 -20.88 6.31 3.39
C PRO A 311 -19.55 5.67 3.78
N LEU A 312 -18.67 5.42 2.81
CA LEU A 312 -17.36 4.82 3.08
C LEU A 312 -16.38 5.89 3.56
N VAL A 313 -15.52 5.55 4.52
CA VAL A 313 -14.43 6.46 4.96
C VAL A 313 -13.06 5.84 4.76
N PHE A 314 -12.21 6.54 4.01
CA PHE A 314 -10.77 6.24 3.92
C PHE A 314 -9.91 7.40 4.43
N ARG A 315 -8.64 7.11 4.71
CA ARG A 315 -7.68 8.06 5.23
C ARG A 315 -6.62 8.41 4.21
N VAL A 316 -6.24 9.68 4.19
CA VAL A 316 -5.09 10.19 3.44
C VAL A 316 -4.11 10.81 4.43
N GLN A 317 -2.94 10.19 4.57
CA GLN A 317 -1.79 10.78 5.27
C GLN A 317 -1.03 11.66 4.28
N VAL A 318 -1.14 12.96 4.46
CA VAL A 318 -0.44 13.98 3.68
C VAL A 318 0.93 14.19 4.30
N ARG A 319 2.00 13.98 3.53
CA ARG A 319 3.38 14.14 4.01
C ARG A 319 3.77 15.61 4.13
N GLU A 320 4.85 15.87 4.85
CA GLU A 320 5.60 17.12 4.69
C GLU A 320 6.10 17.30 3.25
N CYS A 321 6.27 18.56 2.84
CA CYS A 321 6.96 18.86 1.59
C CYS A 321 8.44 18.43 1.71
N LEU A 322 9.03 17.94 0.64
CA LEU A 322 10.41 17.44 0.62
C LEU A 322 11.38 18.52 0.11
N PRO A 323 12.71 18.38 0.33
CA PRO A 323 13.69 19.17 -0.38
C PRO A 323 13.44 19.11 -1.89
N GLY A 324 13.48 20.26 -2.55
CA GLY A 324 13.08 20.44 -3.95
C GLY A 324 11.62 20.82 -4.17
N GLU A 325 10.80 20.78 -3.13
CA GLU A 325 9.47 21.36 -3.09
C GLU A 325 9.46 22.61 -2.21
N VAL A 326 8.45 23.45 -2.39
CA VAL A 326 8.17 24.61 -1.55
C VAL A 326 6.73 24.59 -1.08
N ALA A 327 6.54 24.89 0.19
CA ALA A 327 5.21 25.11 0.73
C ALA A 327 4.66 26.46 0.24
N ASP A 328 3.35 26.54 -0.02
CA ASP A 328 2.68 27.83 -0.13
C ASP A 328 2.65 28.57 1.21
N ALA A 329 2.20 29.83 1.21
CA ALA A 329 2.16 30.68 2.40
C ALA A 329 1.23 30.15 3.52
N GLN A 330 0.37 29.16 3.22
CA GLN A 330 -0.58 28.54 4.13
C GLN A 330 -0.12 27.15 4.60
N GLY A 331 0.97 26.60 4.06
CA GLY A 331 1.39 25.22 4.30
C GLY A 331 0.46 24.17 3.69
N THR A 332 -0.34 24.53 2.67
CA THR A 332 -1.40 23.69 2.09
C THR A 332 -1.06 23.05 0.74
N LEU A 333 0.08 23.39 0.13
CA LEU A 333 0.46 22.94 -1.21
C LEU A 333 1.98 22.74 -1.27
N CYS A 334 2.43 21.55 -1.69
CA CYS A 334 3.84 21.30 -2.00
C CYS A 334 4.08 21.46 -3.49
N SER A 335 4.59 22.62 -3.91
CA SER A 335 4.92 22.89 -5.31
C SER A 335 6.37 22.47 -5.61
N PRO A 336 6.64 21.60 -6.60
CA PRO A 336 8.01 21.28 -6.99
C PRO A 336 8.69 22.50 -7.62
N CYS A 337 9.98 22.68 -7.34
CA CYS A 337 10.77 23.73 -7.97
C CYS A 337 10.92 23.49 -9.48
N THR A 338 10.68 24.54 -10.26
CA THR A 338 10.78 24.50 -11.73
C THR A 338 12.21 24.27 -12.20
N HIS A 339 12.39 23.73 -13.41
CA HIS A 339 13.70 23.51 -14.02
C HIS A 339 14.60 24.76 -13.95
N GLY A 340 15.86 24.60 -13.55
CA GLY A 340 16.79 25.71 -13.33
C GLY A 340 16.62 26.42 -11.97
N THR A 341 15.80 25.91 -11.07
CA THR A 341 15.67 26.37 -9.68
C THR A 341 15.81 25.21 -8.70
N TYR A 342 16.07 25.51 -7.42
CA TYR A 342 16.20 24.51 -6.36
C TYR A 342 15.70 25.02 -5.00
N SER A 343 15.39 24.08 -4.09
CA SER A 343 15.24 24.39 -2.66
C SER A 343 15.80 23.27 -1.79
N PHE A 344 16.56 23.62 -0.75
CA PHE A 344 17.07 22.66 0.24
C PHE A 344 16.17 22.49 1.47
N SER A 345 15.14 23.33 1.60
CA SER A 345 14.21 23.33 2.74
C SER A 345 12.85 23.87 2.28
N PRO A 346 11.74 23.17 2.53
CA PRO A 346 10.43 23.59 2.00
C PRO A 346 9.91 24.93 2.54
N ALA A 347 10.47 25.42 3.64
CA ALA A 347 10.22 26.75 4.19
C ALA A 347 10.95 27.88 3.42
N GLN A 348 11.77 27.54 2.42
CA GLN A 348 12.47 28.50 1.56
C GLN A 348 11.96 28.40 0.13
N TRP A 349 11.74 29.56 -0.50
CA TRP A 349 11.36 29.68 -1.91
C TRP A 349 12.44 29.12 -2.86
N CYS A 350 12.00 28.67 -4.05
CA CYS A 350 12.89 28.11 -5.07
C CYS A 350 13.90 29.15 -5.55
N SER A 351 15.17 28.94 -5.19
CA SER A 351 16.29 29.79 -5.57
C SER A 351 16.73 29.49 -7.00
N ILE A 352 17.13 30.51 -7.75
CA ILE A 352 17.72 30.34 -9.10
C ILE A 352 19.02 29.53 -8.96
N CYS A 353 19.24 28.56 -9.86
CA CYS A 353 20.46 27.75 -9.87
C CYS A 353 21.71 28.65 -9.95
N PRO A 354 22.74 28.44 -9.11
CA PRO A 354 23.97 29.22 -9.21
C PRO A 354 24.66 28.99 -10.56
N ALA A 355 25.47 29.97 -10.97
CA ALA A 355 26.31 29.82 -12.15
C ALA A 355 27.21 28.58 -12.03
N ASP A 356 27.51 27.97 -13.18
CA ASP A 356 28.35 26.78 -13.30
C ASP A 356 27.84 25.53 -12.55
N ALA A 357 26.54 25.45 -12.29
CA ALA A 357 25.85 24.25 -11.80
C ALA A 357 24.59 23.92 -12.63
N GLN A 358 24.12 22.68 -12.47
CA GLN A 358 22.80 22.21 -12.86
C GLN A 358 21.97 21.93 -11.60
N CYS A 359 20.66 22.17 -11.68
CA CYS A 359 19.76 22.01 -10.53
C CYS A 359 18.53 21.19 -10.90
N THR A 360 18.30 20.11 -10.16
CA THR A 360 17.13 19.23 -10.32
C THR A 360 16.28 19.26 -9.06
N ALA A 361 15.62 20.41 -8.82
CA ALA A 361 14.75 20.73 -7.69
C ALA A 361 15.41 20.58 -6.29
N ALA A 362 15.67 19.35 -5.83
CA ALA A 362 16.24 19.06 -4.51
C ALA A 362 17.76 19.25 -4.42
N THR A 363 18.44 19.28 -5.56
CA THR A 363 19.90 19.19 -5.65
C THR A 363 20.50 20.36 -6.45
N VAL A 364 21.75 20.69 -6.14
CA VAL A 364 22.61 21.59 -6.89
C VAL A 364 23.88 20.80 -7.21
N THR A 365 24.15 20.56 -8.49
CA THR A 365 25.26 19.73 -8.95
C THR A 365 26.22 20.60 -9.76
N PRO A 366 27.48 20.78 -9.32
CA PRO A 366 28.48 21.55 -10.07
C PRO A 366 28.71 20.95 -11.46
N ASN A 367 28.83 21.78 -12.49
CA ASN A 367 29.18 21.33 -13.84
C ASN A 367 30.58 20.69 -13.90
N ASP A 368 30.89 20.00 -15.00
CA ASP A 368 32.23 19.49 -15.28
C ASP A 368 33.31 20.58 -15.10
N GLY A 369 34.33 20.27 -14.30
CA GLY A 369 35.41 21.22 -13.97
C GLY A 369 35.13 22.13 -12.77
N TYR A 370 33.96 22.00 -12.13
CA TYR A 370 33.57 22.75 -10.93
C TYR A 370 33.26 21.81 -9.77
N TRP A 371 33.29 22.35 -8.55
CA TRP A 371 33.16 21.65 -7.28
C TRP A 371 32.44 22.53 -6.26
N HIS A 372 31.76 21.93 -5.30
CA HIS A 372 31.24 22.62 -4.12
C HIS A 372 31.52 21.83 -2.84
N SER A 373 31.48 22.48 -1.69
CA SER A 373 31.93 21.86 -0.43
C SER A 373 31.06 20.69 0.03
N THR A 374 29.75 20.73 -0.21
CA THR A 374 28.77 19.72 0.21
C THR A 374 27.55 19.72 -0.69
N SER A 375 26.76 18.65 -0.64
CA SER A 375 25.52 18.50 -1.42
C SER A 375 24.47 19.63 -1.22
N LYS A 376 24.59 20.41 -0.12
CA LYS A 376 23.74 21.58 0.21
C LYS A 376 24.47 22.93 -0.01
N SER A 377 25.64 22.95 -0.64
CA SER A 377 26.40 24.18 -0.89
C SER A 377 25.88 24.91 -2.14
N ARG A 378 25.63 26.21 -1.98
CA ARG A 378 25.28 27.16 -3.04
C ARG A 378 26.50 27.78 -3.72
N GLN A 379 27.68 27.59 -3.13
CA GLN A 379 28.94 28.17 -3.61
C GLN A 379 29.64 27.16 -4.53
N ILE A 380 29.66 27.49 -5.82
CA ILE A 380 30.30 26.71 -6.87
C ILE A 380 31.68 27.32 -7.13
N HIS A 381 32.70 26.48 -7.18
CA HIS A 381 34.10 26.88 -7.35
C HIS A 381 34.73 26.10 -8.50
N PRO A 382 35.57 26.73 -9.34
CA PRO A 382 36.35 26.00 -10.34
C PRO A 382 37.38 25.11 -9.65
N CYS A 383 37.58 23.91 -10.17
CA CYS A 383 38.59 22.98 -9.66
C CYS A 383 39.99 23.42 -10.06
N ILE A 384 40.99 23.14 -9.20
CA ILE A 384 42.39 23.54 -9.45
C ILE A 384 42.91 22.97 -10.78
N TRP A 385 42.42 21.77 -11.14
CA TRP A 385 42.59 21.19 -12.47
C TRP A 385 41.20 20.82 -12.99
N PRO A 386 40.68 21.40 -14.09
CA PRO A 386 39.31 21.15 -14.54
C PRO A 386 39.01 19.66 -14.84
N LYS A 387 40.02 18.89 -15.26
CA LYS A 387 39.86 17.44 -15.46
C LYS A 387 39.70 16.65 -14.16
N ALA A 388 40.14 17.18 -13.01
CA ALA A 388 39.96 16.55 -11.69
C ALA A 388 38.49 16.44 -11.27
N CYS A 389 37.62 17.24 -11.87
CA CYS A 389 36.18 17.30 -11.59
C CYS A 389 35.35 16.89 -12.82
N LYS A 390 35.86 15.94 -13.60
CA LYS A 390 35.22 15.43 -14.82
C LYS A 390 35.42 13.92 -14.91
N PHE A 391 34.34 13.16 -14.89
CA PHE A 391 34.34 11.71 -15.12
C PHE A 391 33.01 11.25 -15.74
N ALA A 392 33.00 10.07 -16.36
CA ALA A 392 31.82 9.57 -17.06
C ALA A 392 30.65 9.33 -16.08
N GLY A 393 29.46 9.88 -16.38
CA GLY A 393 28.27 9.73 -15.54
C GLY A 393 28.24 10.57 -14.27
N ARG A 394 29.17 11.53 -14.12
CA ARG A 394 29.32 12.38 -12.92
C ARG A 394 28.02 13.00 -12.44
N ASP A 395 27.29 13.69 -13.32
CA ASP A 395 26.08 14.43 -12.93
C ASP A 395 25.01 13.50 -12.33
N GLY A 396 24.82 12.30 -12.89
CA GLY A 396 23.89 11.30 -12.35
C GLY A 396 24.29 10.82 -10.94
N VAL A 397 25.57 10.46 -10.76
CA VAL A 397 26.10 10.04 -9.44
C VAL A 397 25.94 11.15 -8.40
N LEU A 398 26.22 12.40 -8.78
CA LEU A 398 26.12 13.55 -7.89
C LEU A 398 24.68 13.94 -7.56
N VAL A 399 23.74 13.81 -8.50
CA VAL A 399 22.30 14.01 -8.26
C VAL A 399 21.76 12.92 -7.34
N ASP A 400 22.07 11.65 -7.58
CA ASP A 400 21.59 10.54 -6.76
C ASP A 400 22.12 10.60 -5.33
N GLN A 401 23.43 10.79 -5.14
CA GLN A 401 24.04 10.95 -3.81
C GLN A 401 23.43 12.13 -3.04
N ALA A 402 23.25 13.29 -3.70
CA ALA A 402 22.66 14.46 -3.05
C ALA A 402 21.18 14.25 -2.70
N ARG A 403 20.40 13.64 -3.61
CA ARG A 403 18.98 13.34 -3.39
C ARG A 403 18.78 12.39 -2.21
N GLU A 404 19.50 11.28 -2.17
CA GLU A 404 19.43 10.30 -1.08
C GLU A 404 19.74 10.96 0.27
N ALA A 405 20.88 11.66 0.37
CA ALA A 405 21.24 12.38 1.59
C ALA A 405 20.24 13.47 1.99
N HIS A 406 19.57 14.12 1.04
CA HIS A 406 18.55 15.13 1.34
C HIS A 406 17.27 14.52 1.88
N LEU A 407 16.84 13.37 1.36
CA LEU A 407 15.71 12.59 1.89
C LEU A 407 15.98 12.03 3.30
N GLU A 408 17.24 11.68 3.59
CA GLU A 408 17.68 11.26 4.94
C GLU A 408 17.87 12.44 5.92
N GLY A 409 17.70 13.70 5.48
CA GLY A 409 18.05 14.89 6.25
C GLY A 409 19.57 15.12 6.44
N ARG A 410 20.40 14.17 5.99
CA ARG A 410 21.87 14.20 6.02
C ARG A 410 22.47 15.31 5.14
N ARG A 411 23.78 15.47 5.27
CA ARG A 411 24.63 16.37 4.50
C ARG A 411 25.87 15.57 4.14
N LEU A 412 26.14 15.39 2.85
CA LEU A 412 27.39 14.77 2.41
C LEU A 412 28.47 15.84 2.35
N ASP A 413 29.51 15.67 3.15
CA ASP A 413 30.73 16.46 3.02
C ASP A 413 31.61 15.90 1.88
N ALA A 414 32.64 16.66 1.50
CA ALA A 414 33.45 16.40 0.29
C ALA A 414 34.14 15.01 0.23
N GLU A 415 34.28 14.30 1.35
CA GLU A 415 34.83 12.93 1.38
C GLU A 415 33.78 11.86 1.02
N GLU A 416 32.51 12.03 1.43
CA GLU A 416 31.42 11.12 1.07
C GLU A 416 30.86 11.41 -0.34
N TYR A 417 30.92 12.68 -0.76
CA TYR A 417 30.36 13.17 -2.01
C TYR A 417 31.37 13.10 -3.17
N ARG A 418 31.20 12.15 -4.09
CA ARG A 418 32.20 11.74 -5.09
C ARG A 418 32.32 12.71 -6.27
N GLN A 419 32.79 13.92 -6.02
CA GLN A 419 32.93 14.97 -7.04
C GLN A 419 34.17 14.83 -7.92
N CYS A 420 35.18 14.11 -7.44
CA CYS A 420 36.50 14.01 -8.06
C CYS A 420 36.61 12.80 -9.00
N SER A 421 37.35 12.99 -10.09
CA SER A 421 37.80 11.91 -10.98
C SER A 421 38.77 10.97 -10.24
N GLN A 422 38.82 9.70 -10.62
CA GLN A 422 39.70 8.69 -10.04
C GLN A 422 41.15 9.18 -9.87
N GLY A 423 41.68 9.04 -8.65
CA GLY A 423 43.03 9.46 -8.30
C GLY A 423 43.14 10.87 -7.70
N HIS A 424 42.06 11.66 -7.77
CA HIS A 424 41.97 12.98 -7.15
C HIS A 424 41.05 12.95 -5.92
N ALA A 425 41.40 13.75 -4.91
CA ALA A 425 40.68 13.83 -3.64
C ALA A 425 40.74 15.25 -3.04
N GLY A 426 40.07 15.43 -1.90
CA GLY A 426 40.14 16.64 -1.11
C GLY A 426 39.36 17.84 -1.69
N VAL A 427 39.57 19.00 -1.08
CA VAL A 427 38.91 20.26 -1.46
C VAL A 427 39.31 20.66 -2.88
N LEU A 428 38.32 21.03 -3.71
CA LEU A 428 38.50 21.37 -5.14
C LEU A 428 39.19 20.26 -5.98
N CYS A 429 39.19 19.02 -5.49
CA CYS A 429 39.92 17.88 -6.07
C CYS A 429 41.42 18.17 -6.26
N ALA A 430 41.97 18.99 -5.35
CA ALA A 430 43.33 19.53 -5.38
C ALA A 430 44.41 18.50 -5.01
N GLU A 431 44.04 17.50 -4.23
CA GLU A 431 44.93 16.49 -3.66
C GLU A 431 44.89 15.21 -4.51
N CYS A 432 45.93 14.39 -4.38
CA CYS A 432 45.96 13.07 -4.98
C CYS A 432 45.59 12.02 -3.94
N GLU A 433 44.95 10.93 -4.35
CA GLU A 433 44.78 9.73 -3.52
C GLU A 433 46.15 9.23 -3.00
N ARG A 434 46.18 8.53 -1.85
CA ARG A 434 47.42 8.15 -1.14
C ARG A 434 48.44 7.35 -1.96
N SER A 435 48.04 6.74 -3.07
CA SER A 435 48.89 6.00 -4.02
C SER A 435 49.42 6.85 -5.18
N ARG A 436 49.05 8.13 -5.25
CA ARG A 436 49.28 9.01 -6.41
C ARG A 436 50.03 10.28 -6.04
N GLY A 437 50.72 10.85 -7.03
CA GLY A 437 51.52 12.06 -6.91
C GLY A 437 51.13 13.07 -7.98
N LYS A 438 51.21 14.35 -7.64
CA LYS A 438 50.80 15.45 -8.52
C LYS A 438 51.95 15.83 -9.45
N THR A 439 51.68 15.86 -10.76
CA THR A 439 52.63 16.37 -11.75
C THR A 439 52.60 17.90 -11.81
N GLY A 440 53.56 18.51 -12.52
CA GLY A 440 53.56 19.96 -12.76
C GLY A 440 52.35 20.48 -13.55
N SER A 441 51.62 19.63 -14.27
CA SER A 441 50.36 19.97 -14.93
C SER A 441 49.12 19.86 -14.03
N GLY A 442 49.29 19.42 -12.78
CA GLY A 442 48.22 19.23 -11.81
C GLY A 442 47.54 17.85 -11.84
N GLU A 443 47.96 16.96 -12.76
CA GLU A 443 47.43 15.61 -12.93
C GLU A 443 47.96 14.67 -11.83
N CYS A 444 47.08 13.86 -11.25
CA CYS A 444 47.47 12.84 -10.26
C CYS A 444 47.81 11.51 -10.95
N VAL A 445 49.11 11.24 -11.10
CA VAL A 445 49.65 9.99 -11.66
C VAL A 445 49.99 9.01 -10.53
N ASP A 446 49.97 7.70 -10.80
CA ASP A 446 50.40 6.71 -9.81
C ASP A 446 51.86 6.94 -9.40
N CYS A 447 52.11 7.05 -8.10
CA CYS A 447 53.46 7.04 -7.53
C CYS A 447 54.05 5.67 -7.85
N GLY A 448 54.84 5.60 -8.93
CA GLY A 448 55.24 4.36 -9.58
C GLY A 448 55.65 3.29 -8.56
N GLY A 449 54.91 2.18 -8.52
CA GLY A 449 54.98 1.23 -7.41
C GLY A 449 56.40 0.82 -7.07
N TRP A 450 56.65 0.61 -5.78
CA TRP A 450 57.95 0.36 -5.11
C TRP A 450 59.13 -0.12 -5.98
N ALA A 451 58.94 -1.14 -6.82
CA ALA A 451 59.89 -1.59 -7.82
C ALA A 451 60.51 -0.47 -8.67
N LYS A 452 59.72 0.48 -9.22
CA LYS A 452 60.26 1.61 -10.00
C LYS A 452 61.16 2.53 -9.16
N SER A 453 60.76 2.81 -7.92
CA SER A 453 61.57 3.60 -6.98
C SER A 453 62.86 2.86 -6.57
N ILE A 454 62.80 1.55 -6.35
CA ILE A 454 63.96 0.69 -6.09
C ILE A 454 64.90 0.66 -7.30
N THR A 455 64.37 0.51 -8.51
CA THR A 455 65.15 0.55 -9.76
C THR A 455 65.84 1.90 -9.95
N LEU A 456 65.13 3.02 -9.73
CA LEU A 456 65.71 4.36 -9.83
C LEU A 456 66.80 4.59 -8.77
N ALA A 457 66.54 4.18 -7.52
CA ALA A 457 67.53 4.25 -6.43
C ALA A 457 68.76 3.39 -6.74
N PHE A 458 68.58 2.18 -7.27
CA PHE A 458 69.67 1.29 -7.68
C PHE A 458 70.52 1.92 -8.80
N PHE A 459 69.90 2.45 -9.86
CA PHE A 459 70.64 3.15 -10.92
C PHE A 459 71.36 4.40 -10.42
N THR A 460 70.74 5.16 -9.51
CA THR A 460 71.37 6.35 -8.91
C THR A 460 72.56 5.96 -8.03
N ALA A 461 72.44 4.90 -7.24
CA ALA A 461 73.53 4.35 -6.43
C ALA A 461 74.67 3.79 -7.30
N ALA A 462 74.35 3.04 -8.35
CA ALA A 462 75.33 2.52 -9.29
C ALA A 462 76.08 3.65 -10.02
N TRP A 463 75.37 4.72 -10.41
CA TRP A 463 75.97 5.92 -10.98
C TRP A 463 76.89 6.65 -9.99
N PHE A 464 76.49 6.78 -8.72
CA PHE A 464 77.36 7.32 -7.66
C PHE A 464 78.62 6.48 -7.45
N VAL A 465 78.50 5.15 -7.43
CA VAL A 465 79.66 4.24 -7.34
C VAL A 465 80.58 4.39 -8.55
N LEU A 466 80.02 4.53 -9.77
CA LEU A 466 80.79 4.79 -10.99
C LEU A 466 81.54 6.13 -10.91
N LEU A 467 80.88 7.20 -10.47
CA LEU A 467 81.51 8.52 -10.30
C LEU A 467 82.64 8.47 -9.26
N VAL A 468 82.41 7.83 -8.11
CA VAL A 468 83.45 7.63 -7.08
C VAL A 468 84.62 6.83 -7.67
N TYR A 469 84.36 5.75 -8.40
CA TYR A 469 85.40 4.96 -9.06
C TYR A 469 86.20 5.78 -10.09
N MET A 470 85.54 6.63 -10.89
CA MET A 470 86.23 7.53 -11.82
C MET A 470 87.10 8.56 -11.09
N VAL A 471 86.63 9.12 -9.97
CA VAL A 471 87.44 10.04 -9.15
C VAL A 471 88.66 9.29 -8.57
N PHE A 472 88.47 8.13 -7.96
CA PHE A 472 89.57 7.34 -7.38
C PHE A 472 90.63 6.90 -8.40
N THR A 473 90.22 6.53 -9.61
CA THR A 473 91.15 6.10 -10.68
C THR A 473 91.89 7.25 -11.35
N ASN A 474 91.32 8.46 -11.41
CA ASN A 474 91.96 9.62 -12.04
C ASN A 474 92.68 10.57 -11.06
N ALA A 475 92.31 10.58 -9.76
CA ALA A 475 92.81 11.56 -8.80
C ALA A 475 93.97 11.06 -7.90
N MET A 476 94.39 9.79 -7.99
CA MET A 476 95.53 9.26 -7.22
C MET A 476 96.73 8.87 -8.11
N PRO A 477 97.61 9.82 -8.47
CA PRO A 477 98.94 9.48 -8.96
C PRO A 477 99.75 8.81 -7.84
N VAL A 478 100.31 7.62 -8.12
CA VAL A 478 101.10 6.84 -7.16
C VAL A 478 102.47 7.51 -6.93
N SER A 479 102.52 8.43 -5.96
CA SER A 479 103.78 9.03 -5.49
C SER A 479 104.55 8.04 -4.59
N LYS A 480 105.68 7.52 -5.09
CA LYS A 480 106.65 6.77 -4.28
C LYS A 480 107.24 7.67 -3.18
N PRO A 481 107.17 7.30 -1.89
CA PRO A 481 107.88 8.02 -0.82
C PRO A 481 109.36 7.62 -0.76
N SER A 482 110.22 8.62 -0.65
CA SER A 482 111.66 8.47 -0.33
C SER A 482 111.90 8.35 1.18
N SER A 483 113.12 7.94 1.55
CA SER A 483 113.60 7.61 2.91
C SER A 483 113.64 8.80 3.90
N PRO A 484 113.78 8.55 5.22
CA PRO A 484 113.34 9.46 6.27
C PRO A 484 114.45 10.33 6.89
N GLU A 485 114.09 11.47 7.50
CA GLU A 485 114.97 12.13 8.47
C GLU A 485 114.23 12.93 9.58
N SER A 486 114.51 12.51 10.83
CA SER A 486 114.49 13.20 12.14
C SER A 486 113.31 14.07 12.67
N VAL A 487 113.23 14.11 14.00
CA VAL A 487 112.16 14.67 14.86
C VAL A 487 112.79 15.69 15.84
N PRO A 488 112.09 16.80 16.18
CA PRO A 488 111.74 17.06 17.59
C PRO A 488 110.28 17.55 17.74
N THR A 489 109.41 17.01 18.61
CA THR A 489 109.42 16.93 20.10
C THR A 489 109.08 18.26 20.81
N VAL A 490 107.93 18.28 21.53
CA VAL A 490 107.55 19.01 22.79
C VAL A 490 106.00 19.00 22.87
N ARG A 491 105.36 18.14 23.70
CA ARG A 491 104.85 18.34 25.08
C ARG A 491 103.84 19.51 25.23
N ALA A 492 102.55 19.23 25.49
CA ALA A 492 101.91 18.96 26.81
C ALA A 492 101.86 20.25 27.66
N THR A 493 100.73 20.74 28.19
CA THR A 493 99.68 20.14 29.07
C THR A 493 98.35 20.95 28.97
N ASP A 494 97.16 20.61 29.53
CA ASP A 494 96.57 19.39 30.13
C ASP A 494 95.00 19.47 30.16
N ASN A 495 94.35 18.51 30.83
CA ASN A 495 92.92 18.42 31.22
C ASN A 495 92.89 18.24 32.79
N PRO A 496 91.87 17.74 33.53
CA PRO A 496 90.43 17.54 33.31
C PRO A 496 89.53 18.01 34.49
N SER A 497 88.21 17.75 34.43
CA SER A 497 87.35 17.19 35.52
C SER A 497 85.87 17.19 35.10
N TYR A 498 84.92 16.43 35.66
CA TYR A 498 84.71 15.02 36.06
C TYR A 498 83.28 14.96 36.67
N MET A 499 82.72 13.76 36.92
CA MET A 499 81.42 13.45 37.59
C MET A 499 80.14 13.62 36.74
N ALA A 500 79.02 12.88 36.87
CA ALA A 500 78.58 11.60 37.47
C ALA A 500 77.02 11.68 37.46
N SER A 501 76.17 10.79 36.90
CA SER A 501 75.90 9.35 37.11
C SER A 501 75.02 8.98 38.34
N HIS A 502 73.74 8.63 38.10
CA HIS A 502 72.83 7.76 38.90
C HIS A 502 71.66 7.36 37.95
N THR A 503 71.20 6.12 37.70
CA THR A 503 70.68 4.98 38.51
C THR A 503 69.41 5.28 39.33
N LEU A 504 68.43 4.38 39.55
CA LEU A 504 67.87 3.22 38.82
C LEU A 504 66.66 2.73 39.67
N GLU A 505 65.45 2.46 39.14
CA GLU A 505 64.47 1.63 39.87
C GLU A 505 63.46 0.90 38.95
N PHE A 506 62.81 -0.13 39.48
CA PHE A 506 62.16 -1.25 38.75
C PHE A 506 60.90 -1.68 39.52
N LEU A 507 59.76 -1.97 38.85
CA LEU A 507 58.78 -3.02 39.22
C LEU A 507 57.61 -3.16 38.21
N GLU A 508 56.81 -4.22 38.37
CA GLU A 508 56.01 -4.89 37.34
C GLU A 508 54.55 -4.41 37.15
N ALA A 509 53.96 -4.68 35.97
CA ALA A 509 52.68 -5.43 35.83
C ALA A 509 52.24 -5.73 34.36
N ALA A 510 52.36 -7.02 33.98
CA ALA A 510 51.46 -7.85 33.14
C ALA A 510 50.71 -7.34 31.86
N ARG A 511 50.92 -8.10 30.75
CA ARG A 511 49.94 -8.68 29.77
C ARG A 511 48.83 -7.75 29.19
N GLY A 512 48.58 -7.62 27.88
CA GLY A 512 48.93 -8.43 26.71
C GLY A 512 47.70 -9.10 26.07
N SER A 513 47.18 -8.58 24.94
CA SER A 513 46.30 -9.30 23.98
C SER A 513 46.14 -8.55 22.64
N SER A 514 45.67 -9.27 21.61
CA SER A 514 45.80 -8.95 20.18
C SER A 514 44.50 -8.43 19.53
N PRO A 515 44.54 -7.60 18.45
CA PRO A 515 43.33 -7.17 17.74
C PRO A 515 42.76 -8.27 16.83
N ARG A 516 41.43 -8.36 16.72
CA ARG A 516 40.73 -9.14 15.70
C ARG A 516 39.81 -8.28 14.84
N SER A 517 39.84 -8.57 13.55
CA SER A 517 39.02 -8.01 12.47
C SER A 517 37.53 -8.37 12.58
N PRO A 518 36.61 -7.50 12.09
CA PRO A 518 35.19 -7.81 11.97
C PRO A 518 34.80 -8.28 10.55
N THR A 519 33.87 -9.23 10.47
CA THR A 519 33.00 -9.50 9.30
C THR A 519 31.64 -10.03 9.81
N PRO A 520 30.55 -9.94 9.02
CA PRO A 520 29.24 -9.59 9.57
C PRO A 520 28.23 -10.75 9.68
N VAL A 521 27.25 -10.63 10.58
CA VAL A 521 25.98 -11.39 10.54
C VAL A 521 24.78 -10.52 10.95
N SER A 522 23.62 -10.85 10.40
CA SER A 522 22.36 -10.10 10.34
C SER A 522 21.42 -10.18 11.56
N ARG A 523 20.48 -9.22 11.62
CA ARG A 523 19.08 -9.32 12.10
C ARG A 523 18.82 -9.92 13.51
N ALA A 524 18.21 -9.10 14.38
CA ALA A 524 16.78 -9.25 14.71
C ALA A 524 16.25 -8.10 15.61
N SER A 525 14.96 -7.79 15.45
CA SER A 525 14.19 -6.80 16.21
C SER A 525 14.00 -7.14 17.69
N LYS A 526 13.88 -6.10 18.55
CA LYS A 526 12.73 -5.94 19.49
C LYS A 526 12.72 -4.56 20.15
N GLN A 527 11.70 -3.75 19.84
CA GLN A 527 11.32 -2.61 20.67
C GLN A 527 10.80 -3.09 22.03
N ARG A 528 11.04 -2.30 23.09
CA ARG A 528 10.27 -2.35 24.35
C ARG A 528 9.87 -0.93 24.73
N TYR A 529 8.58 -0.65 24.67
CA TYR A 529 7.99 0.50 25.37
C TYR A 529 7.94 0.24 26.88
N PRO A 530 8.10 1.26 27.73
CA PRO A 530 7.71 1.20 29.13
C PRO A 530 6.23 1.56 29.28
N SER A 531 5.40 0.59 29.68
CA SER A 531 4.02 0.80 30.09
C SER A 531 3.91 0.93 31.61
N ARG A 532 3.39 2.04 32.13
CA ARG A 532 2.73 2.06 33.46
C ARG A 532 1.56 3.05 33.50
N CYS A 533 0.38 2.53 33.80
CA CYS A 533 -0.79 3.29 34.21
C CYS A 533 -0.71 3.62 35.71
N ALA A 534 -1.31 4.73 36.12
CA ALA A 534 -2.31 4.79 37.20
C ALA A 534 -2.68 6.25 37.50
N VAL A 535 -3.98 6.53 37.69
CA VAL A 535 -4.51 7.30 38.84
C VAL A 535 -6.05 7.37 38.77
N LEU A 536 -6.67 6.85 39.84
CA LEU A 536 -8.00 7.15 40.43
C LEU A 536 -9.34 6.91 39.67
N ARG A 537 -10.10 5.94 40.23
CA ARG A 537 -11.57 5.98 40.42
C ARG A 537 -11.93 7.13 41.41
N ALA A 538 -13.15 7.62 41.64
CA ALA A 538 -14.54 7.12 41.54
C ALA A 538 -15.50 8.36 41.66
N PRO A 539 -16.83 8.27 41.97
CA PRO A 539 -17.78 7.15 42.00
C PRO A 539 -19.15 7.41 41.32
N SER A 540 -20.01 6.41 41.44
CA SER A 540 -21.42 6.24 41.02
C SER A 540 -22.47 7.34 41.29
N ALA A 541 -23.37 7.52 40.31
CA ALA A 541 -24.85 7.61 40.42
C ALA A 541 -25.44 7.45 38.99
N GLY A 542 -26.66 7.01 38.72
CA GLY A 542 -27.79 6.53 39.54
C GLY A 542 -28.80 5.78 38.62
N ALA A 543 -29.87 5.21 39.18
CA ALA A 543 -30.75 4.30 38.44
C ALA A 543 -31.94 4.97 37.74
N GLY A 544 -32.46 4.29 36.71
CA GLY A 544 -33.89 4.24 36.41
C GLY A 544 -34.45 5.24 35.38
N SER A 545 -34.94 4.72 34.25
CA SER A 545 -36.39 4.53 34.00
C SER A 545 -36.66 4.20 32.53
N GLN A 546 -37.62 3.30 32.30
CA GLN A 546 -38.23 3.11 30.98
C GLN A 546 -39.23 4.23 30.76
N PHE A 547 -39.21 4.87 29.59
CA PHE A 547 -40.38 5.56 29.06
C PHE A 547 -40.62 5.19 27.61
N SER A 548 -41.76 4.56 27.37
CA SER A 548 -42.31 4.31 26.04
C SER A 548 -43.17 5.51 25.67
N ILE A 549 -42.93 6.12 24.50
CA ILE A 549 -43.79 7.14 23.92
C ILE A 549 -44.22 6.66 22.54
N ARG A 550 -45.54 6.58 22.33
CA ARG A 550 -46.16 6.23 21.05
C ARG A 550 -46.17 7.44 20.11
N HIS A 551 -46.22 7.13 18.82
CA HIS A 551 -46.64 8.04 17.75
C HIS A 551 -47.85 8.93 18.12
N LEU A 552 -47.79 10.16 17.63
CA LEU A 552 -48.94 10.87 17.06
C LEU A 552 -48.46 11.60 15.79
N ASP A 553 -49.37 11.75 14.84
CA ASP A 553 -49.06 12.09 13.45
C ASP A 553 -49.12 13.60 13.14
N ASP A 554 -48.61 13.88 11.93
CA ASP A 554 -49.00 14.94 10.98
C ASP A 554 -48.38 16.36 11.11
N PRO A 555 -48.08 17.01 9.96
CA PRO A 555 -47.24 18.20 9.91
C PRO A 555 -48.05 19.51 9.75
N SER A 556 -47.31 20.59 9.51
CA SER A 556 -47.70 21.96 9.11
C SER A 556 -47.52 23.02 10.20
N THR A 557 -46.40 23.75 10.08
CA THR A 557 -46.40 25.22 10.16
C THR A 557 -45.12 25.75 9.52
N GLU A 558 -45.27 26.71 8.61
CA GLU A 558 -44.16 27.57 8.21
C GLU A 558 -43.78 28.49 9.38
N SER A 559 -42.49 28.67 9.64
CA SER A 559 -42.03 29.86 10.35
C SER A 559 -40.59 30.21 9.98
N ARG A 560 -40.44 31.22 9.13
CA ARG A 560 -39.22 32.02 9.02
C ARG A 560 -38.94 32.66 10.39
N CYS A 561 -37.67 32.74 10.80
CA CYS A 561 -37.18 33.91 11.55
C CYS A 561 -35.65 33.98 11.62
N TYR A 562 -35.11 35.04 11.02
CA TYR A 562 -33.94 35.84 11.39
C TYR A 562 -32.69 35.23 12.05
N THR A 563 -31.59 35.43 11.33
CA THR A 563 -30.25 35.70 11.85
C THR A 563 -30.22 36.76 12.96
N THR A 564 -29.44 36.52 14.01
CA THR A 564 -28.93 37.58 14.89
C THR A 564 -27.42 37.43 15.06
N ASP A 565 -26.67 38.40 14.55
CA ASP A 565 -25.27 38.61 14.92
C ASP A 565 -25.15 38.90 16.42
N VAL A 566 -24.18 38.27 17.08
CA VAL A 566 -23.59 38.81 18.32
C VAL A 566 -22.07 38.66 18.24
N LEU A 567 -21.40 39.79 18.04
CA LEU A 567 -19.98 39.95 18.31
C LEU A 567 -19.71 39.86 19.81
N LYS A 568 -18.87 38.90 20.23
CA LYS A 568 -17.83 39.11 21.24
C LYS A 568 -16.79 37.99 21.25
#